data_AF-A0A160TCW4-F1
#
_entry.id   AF-A0A160TCW4-F1
#
_cell.length_a   1.000
_cell.length_b   1.000
_cell.length_c   1.000
_cell.angle_alpha   90.00
_cell.angle_beta   90.00
_cell.angle_gamma   90.00
#
_symmetry.space_group_name_H-M   'P 1'
#
loop_
_entity.id
_entity.type
_entity.pdbx_description
1 polymer ?
#
loop_
_entity_poly.entity_id
_entity_poly.type
_entity_poly.pdbx_seq_one_letter_code
_entity_poly.pdbx_strand_id
1 'polypeptide(L)'
;MTAANVFSGIVEPTTDGSQDGTDNNKLAVSLTSNQGSLNIAAADSGVMNYVFSALDDVTYQRSAVAEVAPFIPDLDFSFPTTIADSDGVAVSSLVNFSPDTSAISLRFGRIWLEDGYGPETENLILPLRAEYFDGTGYLINILDDCSGWDDANASADTLTALMTSTGTLVGGSSNADGLLLQAPTAVAGTPDTGKATITLTVPSWLQGDYDNNGTYEDPKGIASFGIWRGHQRVIYRRELH
;
A
#
# COMPACT_ATOMS: atom_id res chain seq x y z
N MET A 1 19.31 -17.36 34.58
CA MET A 1 18.30 -16.82 33.64
C MET A 1 18.60 -17.21 32.19
N THR A 2 17.58 -17.48 31.38
CA THR A 2 17.71 -17.81 29.94
C THR A 2 16.92 -16.85 29.04
N ALA A 3 17.23 -16.82 27.74
CA ALA A 3 16.45 -16.05 26.76
C ALA A 3 14.97 -16.46 26.73
N ALA A 4 14.68 -17.75 26.98
CA ALA A 4 13.30 -18.26 27.07
C ALA A 4 12.53 -17.64 28.24
N ASN A 5 13.18 -17.46 29.40
CA ASN A 5 12.55 -16.83 30.56
C ASN A 5 12.13 -15.39 30.24
N VAL A 6 13.00 -14.64 29.55
CA VAL A 6 12.70 -13.27 29.15
C VAL A 6 11.59 -13.25 28.10
N PHE A 7 11.71 -14.05 27.04
CA PHE A 7 10.73 -14.12 25.95
C PHE A 7 9.31 -14.43 26.46
N SER A 8 9.18 -15.39 27.38
CA SER A 8 7.88 -15.74 27.97
C SER A 8 7.26 -14.65 28.85
N GLY A 9 8.06 -13.68 29.30
CA GLY A 9 7.63 -12.57 30.14
C GLY A 9 7.23 -11.32 29.37
N ILE A 10 7.48 -11.28 28.05
CA ILE A 10 7.12 -10.16 27.18
C ILE A 10 5.62 -10.21 26.92
N VAL A 11 4.94 -9.09 27.15
CA VAL A 11 3.61 -8.83 26.62
C VAL A 11 3.73 -7.84 25.48
N GLU A 12 3.30 -8.29 24.32
CA GLU A 12 3.35 -7.56 23.06
C GLU A 12 2.14 -6.64 22.92
N PRO A 13 2.30 -5.48 22.27
CA PRO A 13 1.17 -4.62 21.95
C PRO A 13 0.22 -5.31 20.97
N THR A 14 -1.09 -5.18 21.19
CA THR A 14 -2.12 -5.59 20.22
C THR A 14 -2.70 -4.39 19.46
N THR A 15 -2.33 -3.17 19.88
CA THR A 15 -2.67 -1.93 19.21
C THR A 15 -1.48 -0.98 19.21
N ASP A 16 -1.50 0.00 18.30
CA ASP A 16 -0.61 1.16 18.38
C ASP A 16 -0.83 1.95 19.68
N GLY A 17 0.22 2.57 20.22
CA GLY A 17 0.17 3.39 21.43
C GLY A 17 -0.40 4.79 21.17
N SER A 18 -0.29 5.31 19.94
CA SER A 18 -0.56 6.71 19.62
C SER A 18 -1.60 6.88 18.52
N GLN A 19 -1.60 6.03 17.49
CA GLN A 19 -2.42 6.19 16.29
C GLN A 19 -3.81 5.57 16.46
N ASP A 20 -4.83 6.42 16.38
CA ASP A 20 -6.21 5.99 16.25
C ASP A 20 -6.56 5.71 14.78
N GLY A 21 -7.45 4.76 14.55
CA GLY A 21 -8.12 4.54 13.27
C GLY A 21 -9.23 5.56 13.03
N THR A 22 -9.92 5.42 11.89
CA THR A 22 -11.05 6.29 11.53
C THR A 22 -12.26 6.13 12.48
N ASP A 23 -12.29 5.06 13.28
CA ASP A 23 -13.29 4.78 14.30
C ASP A 23 -12.94 5.33 15.70
N ASN A 24 -11.80 6.02 15.84
CA ASN A 24 -11.23 6.52 17.10
C ASN A 24 -10.76 5.42 18.09
N ASN A 25 -10.60 4.18 17.65
CA ASN A 25 -9.90 3.14 18.42
C ASN A 25 -8.44 3.06 17.95
N LYS A 26 -7.52 2.62 18.83
CA LYS A 26 -6.13 2.42 18.42
C LYS A 26 -6.03 1.37 17.32
N LEU A 27 -5.19 1.65 16.31
CA LEU A 27 -4.99 0.73 15.20
C LEU A 27 -4.47 -0.61 15.70
N ALA A 28 -5.09 -1.70 15.26
CA ALA A 28 -4.65 -3.04 15.62
C ALA A 28 -3.29 -3.36 15.00
N VAL A 29 -2.40 -3.95 15.80
CA VAL A 29 -1.12 -4.47 15.36
C VAL A 29 -1.04 -5.96 15.69
N SER A 30 -0.40 -6.73 14.83
CA SER A 30 -0.13 -8.15 15.02
C SER A 30 1.36 -8.39 14.92
N LEU A 31 1.90 -9.16 15.86
CA LEU A 31 3.31 -9.50 15.91
C LEU A 31 3.49 -11.00 15.74
N THR A 32 4.51 -11.37 14.97
CA THR A 32 5.03 -12.74 14.92
C THR A 32 6.43 -12.70 15.51
N SER A 33 6.53 -12.87 16.82
CA SER A 33 7.81 -12.82 17.52
C SER A 33 8.45 -14.19 17.66
N ASN A 34 9.77 -14.19 17.68
CA ASN A 34 10.63 -15.33 17.86
C ASN A 34 11.48 -15.09 19.10
N GLN A 35 11.91 -16.19 19.73
CA GLN A 35 12.84 -16.08 20.85
C GLN A 35 14.13 -15.40 20.38
N GLY A 36 14.43 -14.25 20.98
CA GLY A 36 15.70 -13.55 20.83
C GLY A 36 16.86 -14.22 21.56
N SER A 37 17.94 -13.46 21.76
CA SER A 37 19.15 -13.93 22.47
C SER A 37 19.39 -13.14 23.76
N LEU A 38 20.00 -13.79 24.75
CA LEU A 38 20.36 -13.17 26.02
C LEU A 38 21.88 -13.20 26.15
N ASN A 39 22.48 -12.01 26.24
CA ASN A 39 23.92 -11.81 26.29
C ASN A 39 24.32 -11.19 27.63
N ILE A 40 25.50 -11.54 28.15
CA ILE A 40 26.05 -10.89 29.35
C ILE A 40 26.46 -9.46 28.97
N ALA A 41 26.00 -8.47 29.72
CA ALA A 41 26.48 -7.11 29.55
C ALA A 41 27.93 -7.04 30.05
N ALA A 42 28.87 -6.71 29.16
CA ALA A 42 30.31 -6.85 29.42
C ALA A 42 30.85 -5.99 30.57
N ALA A 43 30.08 -5.03 31.08
CA ALA A 43 30.52 -4.03 32.05
C ALA A 43 30.06 -4.30 33.50
N ASP A 44 28.97 -5.05 33.73
CA ASP A 44 28.34 -5.16 35.04
C ASP A 44 27.99 -6.61 35.40
N SER A 45 28.45 -7.06 36.56
CA SER A 45 28.06 -8.38 37.09
C SER A 45 26.55 -8.39 37.38
N GLY A 46 25.85 -9.37 36.81
CA GLY A 46 24.40 -9.53 37.00
C GLY A 46 23.51 -8.75 36.02
N VAL A 47 24.09 -8.03 35.06
CA VAL A 47 23.34 -7.35 33.99
C VAL A 47 23.40 -8.18 32.70
N MET A 48 22.27 -8.33 32.04
CA MET A 48 22.14 -9.05 30.76
C MET A 48 21.37 -8.20 29.76
N ASN A 49 21.78 -8.27 28.49
CA ASN A 49 21.12 -7.64 27.36
C ASN A 49 20.29 -8.69 26.62
N TYR A 50 18.98 -8.47 26.53
CA TYR A 50 18.12 -9.24 25.63
C TYR A 50 18.11 -8.55 24.25
N VAL A 51 18.37 -9.33 23.20
CA VAL A 51 18.36 -8.86 21.81
C VAL A 51 17.22 -9.58 21.10
N PHE A 52 16.26 -8.79 20.61
CA PHE A 52 15.12 -9.26 19.82
C PHE A 52 15.57 -9.97 18.55
N SER A 53 14.72 -10.87 18.04
CA SER A 53 15.06 -11.63 16.86
C SER A 53 14.95 -10.76 15.62
N ALA A 54 15.91 -10.87 14.71
CA ALA A 54 15.81 -10.23 13.40
C ALA A 54 14.72 -10.86 12.49
N LEU A 55 14.09 -11.95 12.95
CA LEU A 55 12.97 -12.61 12.29
C LEU A 55 11.61 -12.17 12.87
N ASP A 56 11.59 -11.24 13.82
CA ASP A 56 10.35 -10.69 14.36
C ASP A 56 9.64 -9.86 13.29
N ASP A 57 8.36 -10.13 13.07
CA ASP A 57 7.53 -9.42 12.09
C ASP A 57 6.41 -8.64 12.79
N VAL A 58 6.20 -7.40 12.36
CA VAL A 58 5.13 -6.52 12.83
C VAL A 58 4.22 -6.17 11.65
N THR A 59 2.91 -6.39 11.80
CA THR A 59 1.93 -6.18 10.74
C THR A 59 0.77 -5.32 11.24
N TYR A 60 0.44 -4.27 10.48
CA TYR A 60 -0.83 -3.56 10.59
C TYR A 60 -1.81 -4.12 9.56
N GLN A 61 -3.04 -4.41 10.01
CA GLN A 61 -4.07 -4.96 9.13
C GLN A 61 -4.65 -3.86 8.23
N ARG A 62 -4.61 -4.07 6.92
CA ARG A 62 -5.30 -3.17 5.98
C ARG A 62 -6.81 -3.30 6.14
N SER A 63 -7.48 -2.17 6.34
CA SER A 63 -8.93 -2.08 6.51
C SER A 63 -9.38 -0.62 6.35
N ALA A 64 -10.69 -0.39 6.23
CA ALA A 64 -11.26 0.96 6.21
C ALA A 64 -10.98 1.76 7.51
N VAL A 65 -10.76 1.08 8.64
CA VAL A 65 -10.35 1.79 9.88
C VAL A 65 -8.90 2.23 9.85
N ALA A 66 -8.06 1.62 9.02
CA ALA A 66 -6.64 1.92 8.87
C ALA A 66 -6.33 2.99 7.81
N GLU A 67 -7.34 3.49 7.08
CA GLU A 67 -7.20 4.59 6.12
C GLU A 67 -7.05 5.93 6.86
N VAL A 68 -5.86 6.15 7.42
CA VAL A 68 -5.50 7.35 8.17
C VAL A 68 -4.26 8.01 7.58
N ALA A 69 -3.98 9.25 8.02
CA ALA A 69 -2.77 9.97 7.63
C ALA A 69 -1.49 9.18 8.03
N PRO A 70 -0.36 9.41 7.35
CA PRO A 70 0.90 8.75 7.69
C PRO A 70 1.29 8.98 9.14
N PHE A 71 1.80 7.94 9.79
CA PHE A 71 2.18 7.99 11.20
C PHE A 71 3.45 7.20 11.48
N ILE A 72 4.05 7.46 12.65
CA ILE A 72 5.19 6.70 13.18
C ILE A 72 4.60 5.65 14.12
N PRO A 73 4.81 4.34 13.87
CA PRO A 73 4.30 3.28 14.74
C PRO A 73 4.74 3.46 16.19
N ASP A 74 3.81 3.39 17.14
CA ASP A 74 4.11 3.44 18.57
C ASP A 74 3.81 2.07 19.18
N LEU A 75 4.84 1.33 19.56
CA LEU A 75 4.73 -0.09 19.94
C LEU A 75 5.22 -0.28 21.38
N ASP A 76 4.28 -0.32 22.32
CA ASP A 76 4.61 -0.45 23.73
C ASP A 76 4.65 -1.92 24.18
N PHE A 77 5.86 -2.42 24.43
CA PHE A 77 6.06 -3.72 25.03
C PHE A 77 6.20 -3.60 26.54
N SER A 78 5.63 -4.57 27.25
CA SER A 78 5.62 -4.56 28.71
C SER A 78 6.03 -5.89 29.31
N PHE A 79 6.44 -5.84 30.58
CA PHE A 79 6.76 -7.02 31.39
C PHE A 79 5.88 -7.02 32.64
N PRO A 80 4.65 -7.56 32.59
CA PRO A 80 3.69 -7.45 33.68
C PRO A 80 3.96 -8.43 34.83
N THR A 81 4.82 -9.43 34.64
CA THR A 81 5.17 -10.44 35.63
C THR A 81 6.66 -10.43 35.94
N THR A 82 7.01 -10.90 37.13
CA THR A 82 8.40 -11.09 37.51
C THR A 82 9.05 -12.12 36.61
N ILE A 83 10.10 -11.75 35.88
CA ILE A 83 10.99 -12.70 35.22
C ILE A 83 11.91 -13.27 36.30
N ALA A 84 11.90 -14.59 36.48
CA ALA A 84 12.80 -15.31 37.36
C ALA A 84 13.45 -16.47 36.61
N ASP A 85 14.58 -16.96 37.13
CA ASP A 85 15.20 -18.17 36.60
C ASP A 85 14.83 -19.43 37.37
N SER A 86 15.49 -20.56 37.06
CA SER A 86 15.17 -21.88 37.59
C SER A 86 15.32 -22.01 39.11
N ASP A 87 16.08 -21.13 39.77
CA ASP A 87 16.24 -21.15 41.23
C ASP A 87 15.30 -20.17 41.97
N GLY A 88 14.48 -19.43 41.21
CA GLY A 88 13.48 -18.51 41.73
C GLY A 88 14.00 -17.09 42.01
N VAL A 89 15.27 -16.79 41.70
CA VAL A 89 15.77 -15.42 41.76
C VAL A 89 15.16 -14.58 40.63
N ALA A 90 14.46 -13.53 41.01
CA ALA A 90 13.77 -12.62 40.09
C ALA A 90 14.64 -11.42 39.68
N VAL A 91 14.37 -10.89 38.48
CA VAL A 91 14.92 -9.62 38.00
C VAL A 91 14.47 -8.49 38.95
N SER A 92 15.42 -7.65 39.36
CA SER A 92 15.20 -6.59 40.35
C SER A 92 14.48 -5.36 39.81
N SER A 93 14.53 -5.13 38.50
CA SER A 93 13.82 -4.05 37.81
C SER A 93 13.48 -4.47 36.39
N LEU A 94 12.20 -4.36 36.05
CA LEU A 94 11.71 -4.52 34.68
C LEU A 94 11.47 -3.13 34.10
N VAL A 95 11.86 -2.96 32.84
CA VAL A 95 11.69 -1.71 32.11
C VAL A 95 10.85 -2.05 30.88
N ASN A 96 9.66 -1.46 30.81
CA ASN A 96 8.87 -1.46 29.57
C ASN A 96 9.70 -0.77 28.48
N PHE A 97 9.51 -1.19 27.24
CA PHE A 97 10.28 -0.63 26.14
C PHE A 97 9.37 -0.39 24.93
N SER A 98 9.77 0.59 24.13
CA SER A 98 9.17 0.87 22.84
C SER A 98 10.33 0.95 21.84
N PRO A 99 10.31 0.16 20.74
CA PRO A 99 11.38 0.20 19.77
C PRO A 99 11.43 1.58 19.10
N ASP A 100 12.63 2.01 18.70
CA ASP A 100 12.77 3.25 17.93
C ASP A 100 12.29 3.03 16.49
N THR A 101 11.10 3.53 16.22
CA THR A 101 10.43 3.50 14.91
C THR A 101 10.53 4.83 14.19
N SER A 102 11.30 5.80 14.68
CA SER A 102 11.33 7.18 14.16
C SER A 102 11.77 7.29 12.70
N ALA A 103 12.47 6.28 12.18
CA ALA A 103 12.85 6.17 10.78
C ALA A 103 11.75 5.61 9.87
N ILE A 104 10.65 5.12 10.44
CA ILE A 104 9.53 4.49 9.74
C ILE A 104 8.35 5.46 9.71
N SER A 105 7.76 5.63 8.52
CA SER A 105 6.48 6.31 8.35
C SER A 105 5.55 5.34 7.63
N LEU A 106 4.57 4.79 8.37
CA LEU A 106 3.59 3.88 7.80
C LEU A 106 2.57 4.69 6.99
N ARG A 107 2.23 4.21 5.78
CA ARG A 107 1.36 4.90 4.85
C ARG A 107 0.26 3.96 4.35
N PHE A 108 -0.98 4.44 4.37
CA PHE A 108 -2.06 3.76 3.69
C PHE A 108 -1.97 4.02 2.19
N GLY A 109 -1.38 3.07 1.45
CA GLY A 109 -1.10 3.23 0.02
C GLY A 109 -2.13 2.59 -0.90
N ARG A 110 -2.17 3.02 -2.17
CA ARG A 110 -2.84 2.32 -3.28
C ARG A 110 -2.09 2.56 -4.59
N ILE A 111 -2.30 1.71 -5.60
CA ILE A 111 -1.94 2.03 -6.99
C ILE A 111 -3.14 2.66 -7.68
N TRP A 112 -2.93 3.68 -8.48
CA TRP A 112 -3.92 4.27 -9.37
C TRP A 112 -3.52 4.01 -10.82
N LEU A 113 -4.46 3.54 -11.64
CA LEU A 113 -4.27 3.38 -13.08
C LEU A 113 -5.03 4.51 -13.78
N GLU A 114 -4.31 5.32 -14.56
CA GLU A 114 -4.94 6.43 -15.27
C GLU A 114 -5.87 5.97 -16.38
N ASP A 115 -6.86 6.81 -16.67
CA ASP A 115 -7.58 6.73 -17.93
C ASP A 115 -6.69 7.20 -19.08
N GLY A 116 -6.82 6.54 -20.22
CA GLY A 116 -6.14 6.91 -21.46
C GLY A 116 -7.13 7.39 -22.52
N TYR A 117 -6.73 8.37 -23.33
CA TYR A 117 -7.49 8.77 -24.52
C TYR A 117 -6.57 8.94 -25.73
N GLY A 118 -6.96 8.36 -26.86
CA GLY A 118 -6.18 8.45 -28.10
C GLY A 118 -7.01 8.15 -29.35
N PRO A 119 -6.44 8.43 -30.54
CA PRO A 119 -7.05 8.00 -31.79
C PRO A 119 -7.06 6.48 -31.88
N GLU A 120 -8.04 5.93 -32.58
CA GLU A 120 -8.18 4.49 -32.84
C GLU A 120 -7.06 3.89 -33.72
N THR A 121 -6.15 4.74 -34.23
CA THR A 121 -5.06 4.34 -35.13
C THR A 121 -3.70 4.24 -34.45
N GLU A 122 -3.60 4.64 -33.17
CA GLU A 122 -2.33 4.65 -32.44
C GLU A 122 -2.45 3.85 -31.15
N ASN A 123 -1.34 3.24 -30.75
CA ASN A 123 -1.26 2.57 -29.47
C ASN A 123 -1.40 3.59 -28.34
N LEU A 124 -1.98 3.17 -27.22
CA LEU A 124 -2.29 4.03 -26.10
C LEU A 124 -1.54 3.57 -24.86
N ILE A 125 -0.93 4.51 -24.14
CA ILE A 125 -0.28 4.25 -22.85
C ILE A 125 -1.24 4.65 -21.74
N LEU A 126 -1.42 3.78 -20.74
CA LEU A 126 -2.08 4.10 -19.48
C LEU A 126 -1.04 4.21 -18.36
N PRO A 127 -0.71 5.44 -17.92
CA PRO A 127 0.20 5.65 -16.82
C PRO A 127 -0.33 5.12 -15.48
N LEU A 128 0.59 4.85 -14.55
CA LEU A 128 0.30 4.40 -13.21
C LEU A 128 0.84 5.41 -12.19
N ARG A 129 0.21 5.47 -11.02
CA ARG A 129 0.72 6.20 -9.86
C ARG A 129 0.64 5.33 -8.60
N ALA A 130 1.65 5.42 -7.74
CA ALA A 130 1.52 5.00 -6.35
C ALA A 130 1.05 6.20 -5.54
N GLU A 131 -0.04 6.03 -4.78
CA GLU A 131 -0.64 7.06 -3.96
C GLU A 131 -0.67 6.63 -2.49
N TYR A 132 -0.71 7.60 -1.58
CA TYR A 132 -0.99 7.38 -0.17
C TYR A 132 -2.06 8.35 0.33
N PHE A 133 -2.86 7.91 1.31
CA PHE A 133 -3.85 8.77 1.95
C PHE A 133 -3.17 9.69 2.98
N ASP A 134 -3.39 11.00 2.88
CA ASP A 134 -2.79 12.02 3.75
C ASP A 134 -3.65 12.41 4.95
N GLY A 135 -4.82 11.75 5.12
CA GLY A 135 -5.85 12.10 6.10
C GLY A 135 -7.02 12.88 5.50
N THR A 136 -6.85 13.44 4.30
CA THR A 136 -7.89 14.20 3.57
C THR A 136 -8.16 13.64 2.18
N GLY A 137 -7.14 13.11 1.52
CA GLY A 137 -7.23 12.53 0.19
C GLY A 137 -5.96 11.78 -0.19
N TYR A 138 -5.98 11.19 -1.38
CA TYR A 138 -4.83 10.47 -1.93
C TYR A 138 -3.88 11.43 -2.64
N LEU A 139 -2.60 11.33 -2.30
CA LEU A 139 -1.49 12.06 -2.92
C LEU A 139 -0.48 11.10 -3.50
N ILE A 140 0.22 11.51 -4.56
CA ILE A 140 1.30 10.70 -5.16
C ILE A 140 2.41 10.48 -4.13
N ASN A 141 2.85 9.23 -3.98
CA ASN A 141 3.99 8.86 -3.17
C ASN A 141 5.30 9.15 -3.92
N ILE A 142 5.76 10.41 -3.87
CA ILE A 142 6.98 10.85 -4.56
C ILE A 142 8.27 10.18 -4.08
N LEU A 143 8.21 9.36 -3.03
CA LEU A 143 9.34 8.58 -2.51
C LEU A 143 9.42 7.17 -3.11
N ASP A 144 8.45 6.79 -3.94
CA ASP A 144 8.44 5.48 -4.60
C ASP A 144 9.25 5.52 -5.90
N ASP A 145 10.43 4.89 -5.85
CA ASP A 145 11.33 4.69 -6.99
C ASP A 145 11.58 3.20 -7.28
N CYS A 146 10.74 2.29 -6.75
CA CYS A 146 11.00 0.85 -6.80
C CYS A 146 9.77 -0.04 -7.04
N SER A 147 8.55 0.47 -6.92
CA SER A 147 7.35 -0.31 -7.26
C SER A 147 7.34 -0.67 -8.75
N GLY A 148 7.38 -1.97 -9.04
CA GLY A 148 7.30 -2.49 -10.39
C GLY A 148 5.87 -2.58 -10.91
N TRP A 149 5.70 -2.46 -12.22
CA TRP A 149 4.46 -2.76 -12.93
C TRP A 149 4.79 -3.60 -14.16
N ASP A 150 3.86 -4.49 -14.55
CA ASP A 150 4.07 -5.44 -15.63
C ASP A 150 2.73 -5.75 -16.31
N ASP A 151 2.70 -5.75 -17.65
CA ASP A 151 1.52 -6.09 -18.44
C ASP A 151 1.01 -7.50 -18.17
N ALA A 152 1.88 -8.42 -17.75
CA ALA A 152 1.48 -9.78 -17.38
C ALA A 152 0.51 -9.84 -16.20
N ASN A 153 0.44 -8.78 -15.38
CA ASN A 153 -0.50 -8.64 -14.27
C ASN A 153 -1.78 -7.87 -14.66
N ALA A 154 -1.88 -7.44 -15.91
CA ALA A 154 -3.02 -6.68 -16.40
C ALA A 154 -3.96 -7.54 -17.26
N SER A 155 -5.20 -7.08 -17.37
CA SER A 155 -6.21 -7.63 -18.27
C SER A 155 -6.95 -6.49 -18.97
N ALA A 156 -7.37 -6.74 -20.20
CA ALA A 156 -8.10 -5.80 -21.03
C ALA A 156 -9.39 -6.42 -21.56
N ASP A 157 -10.43 -5.60 -21.72
CA ASP A 157 -11.61 -5.96 -22.48
C ASP A 157 -11.29 -6.20 -23.98
N THR A 158 -12.25 -6.74 -24.73
CA THR A 158 -12.04 -7.22 -26.12
C THR A 158 -11.76 -6.14 -27.18
N LEU A 159 -11.89 -4.85 -26.85
CA LEU A 159 -11.64 -3.75 -27.79
C LEU A 159 -10.15 -3.55 -28.09
N THR A 160 -9.28 -3.89 -27.13
CA THR A 160 -7.83 -3.68 -27.20
C THR A 160 -7.11 -4.92 -26.67
N ALA A 161 -5.82 -5.03 -26.98
CA ALA A 161 -4.94 -6.00 -26.35
C ALA A 161 -3.85 -5.27 -25.56
N LEU A 162 -3.35 -5.91 -24.50
CA LEU A 162 -2.11 -5.50 -23.86
C LEU A 162 -0.94 -5.85 -24.76
N MET A 163 0.00 -4.92 -24.87
CA MET A 163 1.31 -5.14 -25.46
C MET A 163 2.34 -5.29 -24.36
N THR A 164 3.44 -5.98 -24.69
CA THR A 164 4.56 -6.15 -23.76
C THR A 164 5.06 -4.79 -23.27
N SER A 165 4.92 -4.55 -21.97
CA SER A 165 5.30 -3.33 -21.28
C SER A 165 5.50 -3.64 -19.80
N THR A 166 6.65 -3.24 -19.27
CA THR A 166 7.01 -3.44 -17.87
C THR A 166 7.92 -2.30 -17.45
N GLY A 167 7.95 -1.98 -16.17
CA GLY A 167 8.75 -0.88 -15.67
C GLY A 167 8.71 -0.74 -14.15
N THR A 168 9.25 0.38 -13.71
CA THR A 168 9.31 0.75 -12.30
C THR A 168 8.85 2.20 -12.16
N LEU A 169 8.09 2.51 -11.12
CA LEU A 169 7.70 3.88 -10.82
C LEU A 169 8.95 4.69 -10.44
N VAL A 170 8.94 5.97 -10.80
CA VAL A 170 9.96 6.95 -10.40
C VAL A 170 9.23 8.19 -9.90
N GLY A 171 9.48 8.57 -8.65
CA GLY A 171 8.69 9.59 -7.96
C GLY A 171 7.21 9.24 -7.86
N GLY A 172 6.88 7.95 -7.72
CA GLY A 172 5.52 7.44 -7.59
C GLY A 172 4.70 7.47 -8.88
N SER A 173 5.31 7.66 -10.05
CA SER A 173 4.61 7.61 -11.34
C SER A 173 5.42 6.90 -12.42
N SER A 174 4.73 6.28 -13.39
CA SER A 174 5.34 5.81 -14.63
C SER A 174 5.56 6.94 -15.65
N ASN A 175 5.10 8.17 -15.37
CA ASN A 175 5.22 9.34 -16.25
C ASN A 175 4.64 9.09 -17.66
N ALA A 176 5.49 9.09 -18.70
CA ALA A 176 5.10 8.84 -20.08
C ALA A 176 5.10 7.34 -20.44
N ASP A 177 5.55 6.48 -19.53
CA ASP A 177 5.44 5.02 -19.64
C ASP A 177 4.16 4.52 -18.97
N GLY A 178 3.93 3.21 -19.05
CA GLY A 178 2.80 2.53 -18.41
C GLY A 178 2.33 1.34 -19.23
N LEU A 179 1.13 0.86 -18.93
CA LEU A 179 0.55 -0.25 -19.68
C LEU A 179 0.31 0.19 -21.13
N LEU A 180 0.98 -0.49 -22.06
CA LEU A 180 0.85 -0.22 -23.48
C LEU A 180 -0.30 -1.04 -24.07
N LEU A 181 -1.24 -0.35 -24.69
CA LEU A 181 -2.42 -0.92 -25.33
C LEU A 181 -2.28 -0.82 -26.84
N GLN A 182 -2.62 -1.91 -27.52
CA GLN A 182 -2.66 -1.95 -28.98
C GLN A 182 -3.83 -1.11 -29.51
N ALA A 183 -3.60 -0.35 -30.58
CA ALA A 183 -4.69 0.27 -31.35
C ALA A 183 -5.74 -0.80 -31.75
N PRO A 184 -7.05 -0.56 -31.57
CA PRO A 184 -8.09 -1.51 -31.95
C PRO A 184 -8.05 -1.88 -33.45
N THR A 185 -8.14 -3.18 -33.75
CA THR A 185 -8.19 -3.70 -35.13
C THR A 185 -9.30 -4.74 -35.32
N ALA A 186 -10.27 -4.78 -34.41
CA ALA A 186 -11.28 -5.83 -34.32
C ALA A 186 -12.21 -5.89 -35.55
N VAL A 187 -12.40 -4.79 -36.28
CA VAL A 187 -13.22 -4.76 -37.49
C VAL A 187 -12.47 -4.13 -38.65
N ALA A 188 -12.02 -4.99 -39.57
CA ALA A 188 -11.38 -4.57 -40.80
C ALA A 188 -12.29 -3.61 -41.60
N GLY A 189 -11.84 -2.37 -41.79
CA GLY A 189 -12.51 -1.36 -42.62
C GLY A 189 -13.46 -0.39 -41.89
N THR A 190 -13.53 -0.42 -40.56
CA THR A 190 -14.24 0.60 -39.76
C THR A 190 -13.31 1.29 -38.76
N PRO A 191 -13.60 2.53 -38.33
CA PRO A 191 -12.95 3.09 -37.16
C PRO A 191 -13.46 2.35 -35.92
N ASP A 192 -12.58 1.55 -35.30
CA ASP A 192 -12.87 0.82 -34.07
C ASP A 192 -12.75 1.77 -32.88
N THR A 193 -13.78 2.60 -32.70
CA THR A 193 -13.88 3.55 -31.59
C THR A 193 -14.64 2.95 -30.42
N GLY A 194 -14.28 3.31 -29.19
CA GLY A 194 -14.98 2.84 -28.00
C GLY A 194 -14.18 3.02 -26.73
N LYS A 195 -14.65 2.35 -25.68
CA LYS A 195 -13.98 2.27 -24.39
C LYS A 195 -13.60 0.83 -24.09
N ALA A 196 -12.41 0.63 -23.55
CA ALA A 196 -11.95 -0.63 -22.99
C ALA A 196 -11.62 -0.43 -21.51
N THR A 197 -12.05 -1.34 -20.65
CA THR A 197 -11.62 -1.36 -19.26
C THR A 197 -10.34 -2.15 -19.14
N ILE A 198 -9.36 -1.58 -18.47
CA ILE A 198 -8.10 -2.24 -18.11
C ILE A 198 -8.10 -2.44 -16.61
N THR A 199 -7.83 -3.66 -16.15
CA THR A 199 -7.67 -3.98 -14.72
C THR A 199 -6.24 -4.45 -14.49
N LEU A 200 -5.55 -3.86 -13.53
CA LEU A 200 -4.20 -4.26 -13.14
C LEU A 200 -4.23 -4.95 -11.78
N THR A 201 -3.83 -6.22 -11.73
CA THR A 201 -3.70 -6.97 -10.48
C THR A 201 -2.55 -6.40 -9.67
N VAL A 202 -2.84 -5.97 -8.43
CA VAL A 202 -1.84 -5.47 -7.50
C VAL A 202 -1.90 -6.26 -6.18
N PRO A 203 -0.83 -6.25 -5.36
CA PRO A 203 -0.91 -6.79 -4.01
C PRO A 203 -2.10 -6.20 -3.24
N SER A 204 -2.75 -7.00 -2.40
CA SER A 204 -3.95 -6.56 -1.67
C SER A 204 -3.72 -5.30 -0.81
N TRP A 205 -2.49 -5.05 -0.37
CA TRP A 205 -2.12 -3.85 0.37
C TRP A 205 -1.95 -2.59 -0.50
N LEU A 206 -2.08 -2.71 -1.83
CA LEU A 206 -2.08 -1.63 -2.81
C LEU A 206 -3.43 -1.48 -3.54
N GLN A 207 -4.42 -2.30 -3.21
CA GLN A 207 -5.79 -2.18 -3.74
C GLN A 207 -6.50 -0.97 -3.14
N GLY A 208 -7.37 -0.31 -3.90
CA GLY A 208 -8.12 0.88 -3.47
C GLY A 208 -9.62 0.62 -3.43
N ASP A 209 -10.36 1.41 -2.67
CA ASP A 209 -11.82 1.54 -2.80
C ASP A 209 -12.09 2.71 -3.74
N TYR A 210 -12.22 2.44 -5.05
CA TYR A 210 -12.28 3.51 -6.06
C TYR A 210 -13.70 4.06 -6.26
N ASP A 211 -14.72 3.30 -5.88
CA ASP A 211 -16.13 3.67 -6.00
C ASP A 211 -16.80 3.99 -4.65
N ASN A 212 -16.04 3.93 -3.54
CA ASN A 212 -16.47 4.17 -2.17
C ASN A 212 -17.57 3.19 -1.71
N ASN A 213 -17.49 1.93 -2.13
CA ASN A 213 -18.44 0.89 -1.74
C ASN A 213 -18.03 0.12 -0.47
N GLY A 214 -16.84 0.40 0.08
CA GLY A 214 -16.27 -0.27 1.25
C GLY A 214 -15.43 -1.51 0.93
N THR A 215 -15.17 -1.79 -0.34
CA THR A 215 -14.38 -2.95 -0.81
C THR A 215 -13.12 -2.48 -1.49
N TYR A 216 -11.98 -3.09 -1.14
CA TYR A 216 -10.72 -2.84 -1.84
C TYR A 216 -10.62 -3.74 -3.06
N GLU A 217 -10.30 -3.14 -4.19
CA GLU A 217 -10.18 -3.81 -5.48
C GLU A 217 -8.93 -3.39 -6.25
N ASP A 218 -8.65 -4.15 -7.30
CA ASP A 218 -7.58 -3.83 -8.24
C ASP A 218 -7.89 -2.53 -9.01
N PRO A 219 -6.89 -1.65 -9.24
CA PRO A 219 -7.07 -0.43 -10.01
C PRO A 219 -7.58 -0.72 -11.42
N LYS A 220 -8.50 0.14 -11.87
CA LYS A 220 -9.05 0.10 -13.21
C LYS A 220 -8.83 1.42 -13.92
N GLY A 221 -8.47 1.36 -15.20
CA GLY A 221 -8.36 2.51 -16.09
C GLY A 221 -9.21 2.29 -17.33
N ILE A 222 -9.77 3.39 -17.86
CA ILE A 222 -10.57 3.39 -19.07
C ILE A 222 -9.72 3.89 -20.24
N ALA A 223 -9.51 3.01 -21.22
CA ALA A 223 -8.90 3.35 -22.49
C ALA A 223 -9.99 3.75 -23.49
N SER A 224 -9.98 5.02 -23.91
CA SER A 224 -10.95 5.56 -24.86
C SER A 224 -10.30 5.79 -26.23
N PHE A 225 -10.71 5.02 -27.23
CA PHE A 225 -10.25 5.13 -28.62
C PHE A 225 -11.28 5.87 -29.47
N GLY A 226 -10.86 6.88 -30.20
CA GLY A 226 -11.69 7.52 -31.21
C GLY A 226 -11.38 8.98 -31.48
N ILE A 227 -11.91 9.50 -32.58
CA ILE A 227 -11.77 10.90 -32.98
C ILE A 227 -12.68 11.80 -32.13
N TRP A 228 -12.12 12.81 -31.45
CA TRP A 228 -12.90 13.90 -30.84
C TRP A 228 -13.62 14.68 -31.94
N ARG A 229 -14.84 14.28 -32.28
CA ARG A 229 -15.75 15.09 -33.11
C ARG A 229 -16.38 16.11 -32.17
N GLY A 230 -15.69 17.23 -31.99
CA GLY A 230 -16.25 18.42 -31.35
C GLY A 230 -17.66 18.66 -31.89
N HIS A 231 -18.62 18.82 -30.97
CA HIS A 231 -20.03 19.01 -31.24
C HIS A 231 -20.32 19.66 -32.60
N GLN A 232 -21.13 18.99 -33.44
CA GLN A 232 -21.83 19.69 -34.50
C GLN A 232 -22.61 20.84 -33.85
N ARG A 233 -22.29 22.08 -34.23
CA ARG A 233 -23.00 23.29 -33.77
C ARG A 233 -24.51 23.09 -33.97
N VAL A 234 -25.26 23.04 -32.88
CA VAL A 234 -26.71 23.26 -32.94
C VAL A 234 -26.92 24.73 -33.27
N ILE A 235 -27.20 25.04 -34.53
CA ILE A 235 -27.65 26.39 -34.91
C ILE A 235 -29.12 26.50 -34.50
N TYR A 236 -29.39 27.15 -33.37
CA TYR A 236 -30.72 27.66 -33.08
C TYR A 236 -30.98 28.89 -33.95
N ARG A 237 -31.81 28.73 -35.00
CA ARG A 237 -32.41 29.87 -35.70
C ARG A 237 -33.74 30.18 -35.02
N ARG A 238 -33.81 31.29 -34.30
CA ARG A 238 -35.06 31.87 -33.80
C ARG A 238 -35.62 32.80 -34.87
N GLU A 239 -36.75 32.45 -35.45
CA GLU A 239 -37.55 33.41 -36.21
C GLU A 239 -38.29 34.31 -35.20
N LEU A 240 -38.17 35.62 -35.39
CA LEU A 240 -39.02 36.62 -34.75
C LEU A 240 -40.14 36.94 -35.74
N HIS A 241 -41.39 36.78 -35.29
CA HIS A 241 -42.57 37.36 -35.94
C HIS A 241 -43.03 38.58 -35.14
#